data_AF-A0A2S6GRV4-F1
#
_entry.id   AF-A0A2S6GRV4-F1
#
_cell.length_a   1.000
_cell.length_b   1.000
_cell.length_c   1.000
_cell.angle_alpha   90.00
_cell.angle_beta   90.00
_cell.angle_gamma   90.00
#
_symmetry.space_group_name_H-M   'P 1'
#
loop_
_entity.id
_entity.type
_entity.pdbx_description
1 polymer ?
#
loop_
_entity_poly.entity_id
_entity_poly.type
_entity_poly.pdbx_seq_one_letter_code
_entity_poly.pdbx_strand_id
1 'polypeptide(L)'
;MRAATRTEGGRIATPHWQAAIATRARFAVDDDTWTALLSAEPAAACTRFAQLARSLASADDQSRELLERLLDTAVPGNAAVARTVAGQITRRLTEVGAGTPDTTHLITTLRVLGVHVCATAPRDLADCRCLRDMIDEDGLTATKRALQDGLSILASTG
;
A
#
# COMPACT_ATOMS: atom_id res chain seq x y z
N MET A 1 -20.15 -2.88 -10.02
CA MET A 1 -18.79 -2.81 -9.43
C MET A 1 -18.67 -3.54 -8.09
N ARG A 2 -19.42 -3.15 -7.03
CA ARG A 2 -19.34 -3.78 -5.70
C ARG A 2 -19.40 -5.32 -5.68
N ALA A 3 -20.28 -5.93 -6.49
CA ALA A 3 -20.37 -7.40 -6.58
C ALA A 3 -19.07 -8.04 -7.13
N ALA A 4 -18.46 -7.46 -8.14
CA ALA A 4 -17.19 -7.94 -8.70
C ALA A 4 -16.03 -7.75 -7.69
N THR A 5 -15.99 -6.60 -7.01
CA THR A 5 -15.01 -6.33 -5.94
C THR A 5 -15.14 -7.31 -4.79
N ARG A 6 -16.36 -7.67 -4.39
CA ARG A 6 -16.62 -8.66 -3.34
C ARG A 6 -16.11 -10.04 -3.75
N THR A 7 -16.53 -10.52 -4.92
CA THR A 7 -16.21 -11.87 -5.39
C THR A 7 -14.72 -12.03 -5.69
N GLU A 8 -14.12 -11.11 -6.43
CA GLU A 8 -12.70 -11.19 -6.79
C GLU A 8 -11.80 -10.77 -5.63
N GLY A 9 -12.17 -9.76 -4.86
CA GLY A 9 -11.44 -9.35 -3.65
C GLY A 9 -11.38 -10.49 -2.63
N GLY A 10 -12.50 -11.17 -2.36
CA GLY A 10 -12.54 -12.31 -1.44
C GLY A 10 -11.74 -13.52 -1.92
N ARG A 11 -11.55 -13.69 -3.23
CA ARG A 11 -10.70 -14.75 -3.80
C ARG A 11 -9.21 -14.44 -3.70
N ILE A 12 -8.83 -13.17 -3.61
CA ILE A 12 -7.44 -12.74 -3.61
C ILE A 12 -6.96 -12.49 -2.18
N ALA A 13 -7.69 -11.71 -1.37
CA ALA A 13 -7.31 -11.33 -0.02
C ALA A 13 -7.58 -12.44 1.03
N THR A 14 -7.29 -13.67 0.64
CA THR A 14 -7.34 -14.88 1.47
C THR A 14 -6.37 -14.77 2.66
N PRO A 15 -6.54 -15.59 3.71
CA PRO A 15 -5.58 -15.65 4.82
C PRO A 15 -4.14 -15.91 4.36
N HIS A 16 -3.96 -16.72 3.31
CA HIS A 16 -2.64 -16.99 2.72
C HIS A 16 -2.02 -15.74 2.10
N TRP A 17 -2.82 -14.97 1.34
CA TRP A 17 -2.38 -13.68 0.81
C TRP A 17 -2.05 -12.69 1.93
N GLN A 18 -2.89 -12.60 2.96
CA GLN A 18 -2.63 -11.70 4.10
C GLN A 18 -1.30 -12.06 4.79
N ALA A 19 -1.05 -13.34 5.02
CA ALA A 19 0.21 -13.82 5.59
C ALA A 19 1.41 -13.50 4.67
N ALA A 20 1.27 -13.70 3.36
CA ALA A 20 2.32 -13.37 2.39
C ALA A 20 2.64 -11.88 2.38
N ILE A 21 1.63 -11.01 2.34
CA ILE A 21 1.84 -9.55 2.42
C ILE A 21 2.47 -9.15 3.74
N ALA A 22 2.02 -9.69 4.87
CA ALA A 22 2.60 -9.40 6.18
C ALA A 22 4.08 -9.81 6.27
N THR A 23 4.43 -10.99 5.76
CA THR A 23 5.83 -11.45 5.70
C THR A 23 6.67 -10.53 4.82
N ARG A 24 6.17 -10.14 3.64
CA ARG A 24 6.91 -9.26 2.73
C ARG A 24 7.05 -7.83 3.26
N ALA A 25 6.02 -7.31 3.92
CA ALA A 25 6.03 -5.97 4.49
C ALA A 25 7.09 -5.84 5.60
N ARG A 26 7.32 -6.88 6.40
CA ARG A 26 8.37 -6.89 7.43
C ARG A 26 9.79 -6.74 6.89
N PHE A 27 10.04 -7.00 5.61
CA PHE A 27 11.34 -6.72 4.99
C PHE A 27 11.54 -5.25 4.63
N ALA A 28 10.46 -4.45 4.62
CA ALA A 28 10.49 -3.05 4.21
C ALA A 28 10.04 -2.08 5.31
N VAL A 29 9.34 -2.58 6.33
CA VAL A 29 8.76 -1.80 7.42
C VAL A 29 9.17 -2.44 8.74
N ASP A 30 9.66 -1.64 9.69
CA ASP A 30 10.05 -2.16 11.00
C ASP A 30 8.83 -2.62 11.83
N ASP A 31 9.07 -3.48 12.82
CA ASP A 31 8.01 -4.13 13.58
C ASP A 31 7.12 -3.14 14.36
N ASP A 32 7.70 -2.05 14.87
CA ASP A 32 6.96 -1.00 15.59
C ASP A 32 6.03 -0.25 14.65
N THR A 33 6.53 0.15 13.47
CA THR A 33 5.74 0.81 12.43
C THR A 33 4.66 -0.11 11.88
N TRP A 34 4.97 -1.40 11.69
CA TRP A 34 4.02 -2.41 11.26
C TRP A 34 2.91 -2.61 12.29
N THR A 35 3.25 -2.69 13.58
CA THR A 35 2.29 -2.82 14.68
C THR A 35 1.40 -1.59 14.79
N ALA A 36 1.97 -0.39 14.69
CA ALA A 36 1.23 0.86 14.67
C ALA A 36 0.27 0.92 13.47
N LEU A 37 0.68 0.40 12.31
CA LEU A 37 -0.16 0.36 11.12
C LEU A 37 -1.37 -0.58 11.30
N LEU A 38 -1.16 -1.77 11.84
CA LEU A 38 -2.25 -2.72 12.09
C LEU A 38 -3.18 -2.27 13.21
N SER A 39 -2.70 -1.43 14.13
CA SER A 39 -3.49 -0.83 15.21
C SER A 39 -4.27 0.41 14.76
N ALA A 40 -3.99 0.95 13.56
CA ALA A 40 -4.68 2.11 13.02
C ALA A 40 -6.10 1.74 12.58
N GLU A 41 -7.00 2.74 12.55
CA GLU A 41 -8.36 2.54 12.05
C GLU A 41 -8.31 2.12 10.56
N PRO A 42 -8.84 0.95 10.18
CA PRO A 42 -8.64 0.38 8.85
C PRO A 42 -9.17 1.21 7.69
N ALA A 43 -10.29 1.92 7.85
CA ALA A 43 -10.82 2.80 6.80
C ALA A 43 -9.93 4.04 6.62
N ALA A 44 -9.45 4.62 7.71
CA ALA A 44 -8.53 5.75 7.71
C ALA A 44 -7.19 5.38 7.07
N ALA A 45 -6.56 4.28 7.48
CA ALA A 45 -5.27 3.82 6.92
C ALA A 45 -5.36 3.57 5.41
N CYS A 46 -6.39 2.82 4.99
CA CYS A 46 -6.73 2.58 3.59
C CYS A 46 -6.90 3.89 2.79
N THR A 47 -7.63 4.87 3.34
CA THR A 47 -7.83 6.16 2.70
C THR A 47 -6.52 6.96 2.59
N ARG A 48 -5.67 6.92 3.62
CA ARG A 48 -4.40 7.65 3.62
C ARG A 48 -3.41 7.07 2.61
N PHE A 49 -3.29 5.76 2.51
CA PHE A 49 -2.45 5.16 1.49
C PHE A 49 -2.96 5.42 0.07
N ALA A 50 -4.28 5.38 -0.15
CA ALA A 50 -4.85 5.76 -1.45
C ALA A 50 -4.55 7.23 -1.80
N GLN A 51 -4.67 8.15 -0.84
CA GLN A 51 -4.31 9.56 -1.01
C GLN A 51 -2.83 9.73 -1.35
N LEU A 52 -1.92 9.08 -0.61
CA LEU A 52 -0.48 9.14 -0.88
C LEU A 52 -0.15 8.59 -2.27
N ALA A 53 -0.69 7.42 -2.62
CA ALA A 53 -0.51 6.80 -3.93
C ALA A 53 -0.99 7.72 -5.07
N ARG A 54 -2.14 8.38 -4.90
CA ARG A 54 -2.67 9.32 -5.90
C ARG A 54 -1.82 10.58 -6.01
N SER A 55 -1.39 11.16 -4.89
CA SER A 55 -0.50 12.33 -4.88
C SER A 55 0.82 12.02 -5.60
N LEU A 56 1.37 10.82 -5.40
CA LEU A 56 2.57 10.36 -6.10
C LEU A 56 2.34 10.11 -7.58
N ALA A 57 1.18 9.58 -7.98
CA ALA A 57 0.84 9.38 -9.38
C ALA A 57 0.61 10.70 -10.14
N SER A 58 0.12 11.75 -9.46
CA SER A 58 -0.10 13.08 -10.04
C SER A 58 1.13 13.97 -10.05
N ALA A 59 2.23 13.53 -9.43
CA ALA A 59 3.48 14.28 -9.37
C ALA A 59 4.30 13.98 -10.63
N ASP A 60 4.25 14.84 -11.64
CA ASP A 60 5.15 14.77 -12.80
C ASP A 60 6.61 14.76 -12.32
N ASP A 61 7.38 13.69 -12.65
CA ASP A 61 8.84 13.41 -12.61
C ASP A 61 9.79 14.10 -11.59
N GLN A 62 9.31 14.99 -10.71
CA GLN A 62 10.01 15.63 -9.60
C GLN A 62 9.77 14.85 -8.30
N SER A 63 9.77 13.53 -8.43
CA SER A 63 9.18 12.57 -7.49
C SER A 63 9.90 12.48 -6.15
N ARG A 64 11.15 12.95 -6.02
CA ARG A 64 11.88 12.93 -4.73
C ARG A 64 11.53 14.09 -3.81
N GLU A 65 11.56 15.33 -4.31
CA GLU A 65 11.34 16.51 -3.47
C GLU A 65 9.87 16.63 -3.03
N LEU A 66 8.94 16.20 -3.89
CA LEU A 66 7.53 16.12 -3.52
C LEU A 66 7.25 14.97 -2.55
N LEU A 67 7.90 13.82 -2.71
CA LEU A 67 7.80 12.71 -1.75
C LEU A 67 8.36 13.13 -0.39
N GLU A 68 9.55 13.75 -0.35
CA GLU A 68 10.13 14.31 0.87
C GLU A 68 9.16 15.33 1.51
N ARG A 69 8.57 16.26 0.75
CA ARG A 69 7.56 17.23 1.28
C ARG A 69 6.25 16.61 1.75
N LEU A 70 5.75 15.58 1.06
CA LEU A 70 4.54 14.84 1.44
C LEU A 70 4.77 14.00 2.71
N LEU A 71 6.01 13.53 2.91
CA LEU A 71 6.46 12.83 4.11
C LEU A 71 6.74 13.79 5.29
N ASP A 72 7.16 15.03 5.01
CA ASP A 72 7.59 16.01 6.02
C ASP A 72 6.46 16.92 6.55
N THR A 73 5.29 16.95 5.89
CA THR A 73 4.14 17.74 6.36
C THR A 73 3.49 17.10 7.59
N ALA A 74 3.89 17.52 8.78
CA ALA A 74 3.36 17.06 10.06
C ALA A 74 1.83 17.26 10.19
N VAL A 75 1.09 16.15 10.19
CA VAL A 75 -0.30 16.11 10.66
C VAL A 75 -0.37 15.02 11.73
N PRO A 76 -0.80 15.33 12.97
CA PRO A 76 -0.87 14.34 14.05
C PRO A 76 -1.86 13.20 13.75
N GLY A 77 -1.57 12.00 14.27
CA GLY A 77 -2.44 10.81 14.18
C GLY A 77 -2.03 9.79 13.11
N ASN A 78 -2.98 8.97 12.63
CA ASN A 78 -2.77 7.87 11.66
C ASN A 78 -2.04 8.29 10.35
N ALA A 79 -2.00 9.58 10.04
CA ALA A 79 -1.22 10.13 8.93
C ALA A 79 0.31 10.02 9.15
N ALA A 80 0.78 10.07 10.39
CA ALA A 80 2.19 9.87 10.72
C ALA A 80 2.64 8.43 10.39
N VAL A 81 1.83 7.43 10.78
CA VAL A 81 2.13 6.02 10.50
C VAL A 81 2.20 5.73 9.00
N ALA A 82 1.22 6.20 8.22
CA ALA A 82 1.22 6.01 6.77
C ALA A 82 2.44 6.64 6.08
N ARG A 83 2.92 7.79 6.57
CA ARG A 83 4.15 8.43 6.06
C ARG A 83 5.40 7.65 6.48
N THR A 84 5.52 7.24 7.74
CA THR A 84 6.65 6.42 8.20
C THR A 84 6.75 5.14 7.37
N VAL A 85 5.63 4.46 7.14
CA VAL A 85 5.54 3.29 6.26
C VAL A 85 6.02 3.63 4.85
N ALA A 86 5.51 4.71 4.26
CA ALA A 86 5.93 5.12 2.92
C ALA A 86 7.43 5.43 2.84
N GLY A 87 8.00 6.15 3.81
CA GLY A 87 9.43 6.46 3.85
C GLY A 87 10.32 5.23 4.00
N GLN A 88 9.93 4.27 4.85
CA GLN A 88 10.67 3.01 5.01
C GLN A 88 10.63 2.17 3.73
N ILE A 89 9.48 2.13 3.05
CA ILE A 89 9.32 1.43 1.78
C ILE A 89 10.14 2.10 0.68
N THR A 90 10.11 3.43 0.58
CA THR A 90 10.94 4.17 -0.39
C THR A 90 12.42 3.84 -0.19
N ARG A 91 12.90 3.91 1.06
CA ARG A 91 14.28 3.56 1.38
C ARG A 91 14.60 2.13 0.95
N ARG A 92 13.71 1.18 1.26
CA ARG A 92 13.91 -0.22 0.87
C ARG A 92 13.92 -0.42 -0.64
N LEU A 93 13.01 0.23 -1.37
CA LEU A 93 12.98 0.19 -2.84
C LEU A 93 14.27 0.75 -3.46
N THR A 94 14.81 1.83 -2.90
CA THR A 94 16.11 2.40 -3.29
C THR A 94 17.26 1.41 -3.05
N GLU A 95 17.27 0.74 -1.89
CA GLU A 95 18.29 -0.25 -1.54
C GLU A 95 18.29 -1.46 -2.49
N VAL A 96 17.11 -2.02 -2.79
CA VAL A 96 17.00 -3.21 -3.66
C VAL A 96 17.10 -2.87 -5.16
N GLY A 97 16.80 -1.63 -5.54
CA GLY A 97 16.81 -1.15 -6.93
C GLY A 97 18.11 -0.48 -7.39
N ALA A 98 19.16 -0.46 -6.57
CA ALA A 98 20.48 0.13 -6.89
C ALA A 98 20.44 1.62 -7.34
N GLY A 99 19.52 2.41 -6.80
CA GLY A 99 19.45 3.85 -7.11
C GLY A 99 18.07 4.47 -6.94
N THR A 100 17.49 4.94 -8.05
CA THR A 100 16.26 5.74 -8.02
C THR A 100 15.04 4.87 -7.70
N PRO A 101 14.24 5.23 -6.68
CA PRO A 101 13.03 4.47 -6.37
C PRO A 101 12.03 4.64 -7.51
N ASP A 102 11.65 3.52 -8.15
CA ASP A 102 10.55 3.53 -9.11
C ASP A 102 9.26 3.92 -8.38
N THR A 103 8.76 5.09 -8.72
CA THR A 103 7.56 5.68 -8.10
C THR A 103 6.35 4.78 -8.34
N THR A 104 6.30 4.03 -9.45
CA THR A 104 5.27 3.05 -9.76
C THR A 104 5.25 1.91 -8.73
N HIS A 105 6.42 1.41 -8.33
CA HIS A 105 6.54 0.36 -7.33
C HIS A 105 6.14 0.85 -5.94
N LEU A 106 6.47 2.09 -5.59
CA LEU A 106 6.02 2.72 -4.35
C LEU A 106 4.49 2.87 -4.32
N ILE A 107 3.90 3.45 -5.37
CA ILE A 107 2.44 3.62 -5.53
C ILE A 107 1.73 2.28 -5.36
N THR A 108 2.18 1.26 -6.09
CA THR A 108 1.59 -0.09 -6.04
C THR A 108 1.68 -0.68 -4.64
N THR A 109 2.84 -0.55 -4.01
CA THR A 109 3.08 -1.05 -2.65
C THR A 109 2.15 -0.40 -1.63
N LEU A 110 1.99 0.93 -1.66
CA LEU A 110 1.10 1.66 -0.75
C LEU A 110 -0.36 1.24 -0.95
N ARG A 111 -0.79 1.10 -2.20
CA ARG A 111 -2.14 0.61 -2.55
C ARG A 111 -2.39 -0.79 -1.99
N VAL A 112 -1.47 -1.74 -2.22
CA VAL A 112 -1.56 -3.12 -1.70
C VAL A 112 -1.61 -3.15 -0.17
N LEU A 113 -0.78 -2.35 0.52
CA LEU A 113 -0.81 -2.25 1.98
C LEU A 113 -2.12 -1.68 2.51
N GLY A 114 -2.69 -0.66 1.84
CA GLY A 114 -4.00 -0.14 2.19
C GLY A 114 -5.11 -1.20 2.09
N VAL A 115 -5.06 -2.04 1.05
CA VAL A 115 -5.98 -3.17 0.91
C VAL A 115 -5.73 -4.23 1.98
N HIS A 116 -4.48 -4.49 2.35
CA HIS A 116 -4.15 -5.44 3.41
C HIS A 116 -4.70 -5.01 4.77
N VAL A 117 -4.44 -3.78 5.20
CA VAL A 117 -4.98 -3.25 6.48
C VAL A 117 -6.51 -3.24 6.48
N CYS A 118 -7.11 -2.97 5.33
CA CYS A 118 -8.54 -3.13 5.13
C CYS A 118 -9.03 -4.57 5.37
N ALA A 119 -8.28 -5.55 4.88
CA ALA A 119 -8.65 -6.97 4.83
C ALA A 119 -8.46 -7.69 6.17
N THR A 120 -7.61 -7.15 7.05
CA THR A 120 -7.43 -7.66 8.42
C THR A 120 -8.59 -7.28 9.35
N ALA A 121 -9.42 -6.32 8.95
CA ALA A 121 -10.64 -5.95 9.67
C ALA A 121 -11.81 -6.89 9.31
N PRO A 122 -12.76 -7.15 10.23
CA PRO A 122 -13.94 -7.98 9.98
C PRO A 122 -14.98 -7.23 9.12
N ARG A 123 -14.62 -6.90 7.86
CA ARG A 123 -15.45 -6.14 6.92
C ARG A 123 -15.38 -6.71 5.52
N ASP A 124 -16.38 -6.40 4.69
CA ASP A 124 -16.39 -6.78 3.28
C ASP A 124 -15.32 -5.96 2.51
N LEU A 125 -14.50 -6.64 1.72
CA LEU A 125 -13.50 -6.01 0.86
C LEU A 125 -14.13 -5.06 -0.16
N ALA A 126 -15.39 -5.29 -0.55
CA ALA A 126 -16.14 -4.37 -1.40
C ALA A 126 -16.35 -2.98 -0.76
N ASP A 127 -16.32 -2.90 0.57
CA ASP A 127 -16.47 -1.64 1.29
C ASP A 127 -15.14 -0.87 1.38
N CYS A 128 -14.02 -1.56 1.15
CA CYS A 128 -12.70 -0.94 1.16
C CYS A 128 -12.51 0.00 0.00
N ARG A 129 -12.44 1.29 0.34
CA ARG A 129 -12.25 2.37 -0.63
C ARG A 129 -10.97 2.18 -1.46
N CYS A 130 -9.86 1.81 -0.85
CA CYS A 130 -8.59 1.59 -1.54
C CYS A 130 -8.69 0.47 -2.61
N LEU A 131 -9.45 -0.60 -2.37
CA LEU A 131 -9.65 -1.64 -3.39
C LEU A 131 -10.56 -1.14 -4.53
N ARG A 132 -11.59 -0.36 -4.21
CA ARG A 132 -12.46 0.26 -5.23
C ARG A 132 -11.70 1.27 -6.09
N ASP A 133 -10.95 2.16 -5.44
CA ASP A 133 -10.14 3.17 -6.12
C ASP A 133 -9.12 2.50 -7.06
N MET A 134 -8.48 1.39 -6.65
CA MET A 134 -7.61 0.61 -7.55
C MET A 134 -8.35 0.03 -8.77
N ILE A 135 -9.55 -0.52 -8.58
CA ILE A 135 -10.33 -1.11 -9.68
C ILE A 135 -10.83 -0.02 -10.64
N ASP A 136 -11.23 1.13 -10.10
CA ASP A 136 -11.72 2.27 -10.89
C ASP A 136 -10.59 2.92 -11.70
N GLU A 137 -9.39 3.02 -11.13
CA GLU A 137 -8.22 3.64 -11.77
C GLU A 137 -7.51 2.69 -12.75
N ASP A 138 -7.22 1.46 -12.32
CA ASP A 138 -6.36 0.53 -13.07
C ASP A 138 -7.16 -0.56 -13.81
N GLY A 139 -8.44 -0.75 -13.46
CA GLY A 139 -9.26 -1.86 -13.93
C GLY A 139 -9.06 -3.16 -13.16
N LEU A 140 -10.09 -4.00 -13.10
CA LEU A 140 -10.15 -5.23 -12.29
C LEU A 140 -8.96 -6.19 -12.54
N THR A 141 -8.58 -6.38 -13.80
CA THR A 141 -7.48 -7.30 -14.16
C THR A 141 -6.13 -6.79 -13.67
N ALA A 142 -5.86 -5.48 -13.79
CA ALA A 142 -4.60 -4.90 -13.33
C ALA A 142 -4.54 -4.90 -11.79
N THR A 143 -5.63 -4.53 -11.12
CA THR A 143 -5.73 -4.62 -9.65
C THR A 143 -5.47 -6.05 -9.16
N LYS A 144 -6.02 -7.05 -9.85
CA LYS A 144 -5.81 -8.46 -9.49
C LYS A 144 -4.34 -8.85 -9.57
N ARG A 145 -3.65 -8.49 -10.66
CA ARG A 145 -2.19 -8.72 -10.78
C ARG A 145 -1.42 -8.01 -9.68
N ALA A 146 -1.70 -6.72 -9.45
CA ALA A 146 -1.04 -5.95 -8.40
C ALA A 146 -1.19 -6.58 -7.01
N LEU A 147 -2.37 -7.11 -6.68
CA LEU A 147 -2.60 -7.80 -5.41
C LEU A 147 -1.95 -9.20 -5.36
N GLN A 148 -1.94 -9.94 -6.47
CA GLN A 148 -1.31 -11.26 -6.58
C GLN A 148 0.22 -11.18 -6.47
N ASP A 149 0.82 -10.29 -7.26
CA ASP A 149 2.24 -9.98 -7.22
C ASP A 149 2.57 -9.39 -5.84
N GLY A 150 1.71 -8.51 -5.33
CA GLY A 150 1.84 -7.90 -4.02
C GLY A 150 3.22 -7.27 -3.83
N LEU A 151 3.71 -7.29 -2.60
CA LEU A 151 5.02 -6.72 -2.25
C LEU A 151 6.21 -7.57 -2.70
N SER A 152 6.09 -8.34 -3.80
CA SER A 152 7.15 -9.29 -4.23
C SER A 152 8.48 -8.61 -4.50
N ILE A 153 8.48 -7.37 -4.98
CA ILE A 153 9.71 -6.60 -5.21
C ILE A 153 10.49 -6.31 -3.93
N LEU A 154 9.81 -6.24 -2.78
CA LEU A 154 10.44 -6.04 -1.47
C LEU A 154 11.05 -7.34 -0.93
N ALA A 155 10.64 -8.48 -1.48
CA ALA A 155 11.06 -9.81 -1.07
C ALA A 155 12.22 -10.37 -1.92
N SER A 156 12.62 -9.68 -2.98
CA SER A 156 13.62 -10.16 -3.97
C SER A 156 15.07 -10.16 -3.47
N THR A 157 15.32 -10.01 -2.17
CA THR A 157 16.65 -10.25 -1.60
C THR A 157 16.76 -11.68 -1.10
N GLY A 158 17.22 -12.55 -2.01
CA GLY A 158 17.79 -13.87 -1.75
C GLY A 158 18.98 -14.05 -2.67
#